data_AF-A0A345Y8H6-F1
#
_entry.id   AF-A0A345Y8H6-F1
#
_cell.length_a   1.000
_cell.length_b   1.000
_cell.length_c   1.000
_cell.angle_alpha   90.00
_cell.angle_beta   90.00
_cell.angle_gamma   90.00
#
_symmetry.space_group_name_H-M   'P 1'
#
loop_
_entity.id
_entity.type
_entity.pdbx_description
1 polymer ?
#
loop_
_entity_poly.entity_id
_entity_poly.type
_entity_poly.pdbx_seq_one_letter_code
_entity_poly.pdbx_strand_id
1 'polypeptide(L)'
;MSLRVLNWRKAMRRSMTSWRACALVVLSASMVGCATGGGSAGDGAEAAPLRARGNEPFWSLDIGSTLRFAEAGGLRVEGAAPPVRMVDGVRRYAGKVSGRAIDVAVTPRVCRDDMTGMPHPFSVEAALDGRRFRGCGGEPVALLRGAEWVVEDIGGGGIIDSSRATLNFRDGGRLDGRASCNSYSTSYTLTGESLAVGRGAGTLMACAPALMRQEQRFLDILQGVNRFEISDTGALVLIDAQGRKITARR
;
A
#
# COMPACT_ATOMS: atom_id res chain seq x y z
N MET A 1 -28.74 50.44 -22.49
CA MET A 1 -28.83 50.65 -21.02
C MET A 1 -27.88 49.64 -20.36
N SER A 2 -26.61 49.96 -20.12
CA SER A 2 -26.03 50.87 -19.12
C SER A 2 -25.93 50.24 -17.72
N LEU A 3 -24.72 49.75 -17.41
CA LEU A 3 -23.94 49.87 -16.16
C LEU A 3 -24.54 49.40 -14.82
N ARG A 4 -23.81 48.57 -14.06
CA ARG A 4 -22.90 49.07 -12.99
C ARG A 4 -22.11 47.95 -12.27
N VAL A 5 -20.81 48.19 -12.22
CA VAL A 5 -19.75 47.61 -11.39
C VAL A 5 -19.90 48.11 -9.95
N LEU A 6 -19.59 47.30 -8.93
CA LEU A 6 -19.12 47.83 -7.64
C LEU A 6 -17.97 47.00 -7.04
N ASN A 7 -16.82 47.68 -6.98
CA ASN A 7 -15.58 47.34 -6.29
C ASN A 7 -15.76 47.39 -4.76
N TRP A 8 -15.10 46.48 -4.04
CA TRP A 8 -14.80 46.65 -2.61
C TRP A 8 -13.28 46.60 -2.39
N ARG A 9 -12.68 47.78 -2.16
CA ARG A 9 -11.32 47.94 -1.62
C ARG A 9 -11.29 49.12 -0.64
N LYS A 10 -10.60 48.87 0.49
CA LYS A 10 -9.98 49.79 1.46
C LYS A 10 -10.86 50.49 2.51
N ALA A 11 -10.59 50.14 3.76
CA ALA A 11 -10.35 51.01 4.91
C ALA A 11 -9.66 50.12 5.98
N MET A 12 -8.67 50.48 6.79
CA MET A 12 -8.37 51.76 7.39
C MET A 12 -6.89 51.80 7.84
N ARG A 13 -6.35 53.01 7.92
CA ARG A 13 -4.96 53.38 8.24
C ARG A 13 -4.91 54.09 9.60
N ARG A 14 -3.72 54.09 10.22
CA ARG A 14 -3.08 55.10 11.09
C ARG A 14 -3.36 55.11 12.60
N SER A 15 -2.27 55.09 13.38
CA SER A 15 -1.80 56.10 14.36
C SER A 15 -0.54 55.53 15.05
N MET A 16 0.72 56.01 14.95
CA MET A 16 1.36 57.22 15.54
C MET A 16 0.90 57.46 17.00
N THR A 17 1.70 57.66 18.06
CA THR A 17 3.06 58.23 18.22
C THR A 17 3.53 58.06 19.69
N SER A 18 4.84 57.89 19.90
CA SER A 18 5.73 58.42 20.96
C SER A 18 5.30 58.48 22.46
N TRP A 19 6.13 57.98 23.39
CA TRP A 19 7.21 58.73 24.10
C TRP A 19 7.63 58.08 25.45
N ARG A 20 8.93 58.32 25.77
CA ARG A 20 9.61 58.38 27.08
C ARG A 20 10.27 57.12 27.69
N ALA A 21 11.54 57.35 28.01
CA ALA A 21 12.51 56.49 28.65
C ALA A 21 12.25 56.29 30.15
N CYS A 22 12.70 55.17 30.70
CA CYS A 22 13.14 55.09 32.09
C CYS A 22 14.01 53.84 32.36
N ALA A 23 15.10 54.08 33.08
CA ALA A 23 15.81 53.22 34.02
C ALA A 23 16.47 51.90 33.54
N LEU A 24 17.81 51.95 33.57
CA LEU A 24 18.72 50.83 33.76
C LEU A 24 18.33 49.99 34.99
N VAL A 25 18.13 48.69 34.79
CA VAL A 25 18.31 47.67 35.83
C VAL A 25 19.21 46.59 35.23
N VAL A 26 20.39 46.44 35.81
CA VAL A 26 21.31 45.34 35.54
C VAL A 26 20.74 44.10 36.23
N LEU A 27 20.21 43.17 35.44
CA LEU A 27 19.83 41.83 35.88
C LEU A 27 20.71 40.84 35.12
N SER A 28 21.65 40.25 35.85
CA SER A 28 22.45 39.10 35.45
C SER A 28 21.53 37.92 35.14
N ALA A 29 21.24 37.72 33.86
CA ALA A 29 20.60 36.53 33.34
C ALA A 29 21.70 35.58 32.86
N SER A 30 21.83 34.45 33.55
CA SER A 30 22.63 33.30 33.14
C SER A 30 22.39 33.01 31.66
N MET A 31 23.47 32.90 30.87
CA MET A 31 23.37 32.40 29.51
C MET A 31 22.91 30.94 29.54
N VAL A 32 21.60 30.73 29.46
CA VAL A 32 21.07 29.48 28.92
C VAL A 32 21.43 29.51 27.44
N GLY A 33 22.49 28.78 27.08
CA GLY A 33 22.78 28.51 25.69
C GLY A 33 21.56 27.87 25.05
N CYS A 34 20.91 28.57 24.12
CA CYS A 34 20.06 27.92 23.15
C CYS A 34 20.97 27.02 22.33
N ALA A 35 21.00 25.73 22.70
CA ALA A 35 21.41 24.70 21.77
C ALA A 35 20.46 24.83 20.57
N THR A 36 20.97 25.37 19.47
CA THR A 36 20.38 25.15 18.16
C THR A 36 20.41 23.65 17.95
N GLY A 37 19.30 22.99 18.30
CA GLY A 37 19.00 21.66 17.82
C GLY A 37 18.92 21.75 16.31
N GLY A 38 20.06 21.58 15.66
CA GLY A 38 20.10 21.22 14.26
C GLY A 38 19.27 19.96 14.14
N GLY A 39 18.10 20.07 13.53
CA GLY A 39 17.35 18.91 13.09
C GLY A 39 18.31 18.08 12.26
N SER A 40 18.68 16.91 12.80
CA SER A 40 19.38 15.91 12.03
C SER A 40 18.56 15.68 10.77
N ALA A 41 19.21 15.88 9.63
CA ALA A 41 18.78 15.30 8.38
C ALA A 41 18.41 13.85 8.68
N GLY A 42 17.15 13.49 8.39
CA GLY A 42 16.53 12.24 8.81
C GLY A 42 17.50 11.08 8.71
N ASP A 43 17.83 10.53 9.88
CA ASP A 43 18.62 9.33 10.03
C ASP A 43 18.06 8.24 9.12
N GLY A 44 18.96 7.56 8.42
CA GLY A 44 18.67 6.56 7.41
C GLY A 44 17.75 5.46 7.94
N ALA A 45 16.44 5.66 7.80
CA ALA A 45 15.46 4.62 7.98
C ALA A 45 15.78 3.53 6.96
N GLU A 46 16.31 2.42 7.46
CA GLU A 46 16.56 1.22 6.67
C GLU A 46 15.21 0.78 6.09
N ALA A 47 15.09 0.83 4.76
CA ALA A 47 13.84 0.46 4.10
C ALA A 47 13.58 -1.03 4.29
N ALA A 48 12.31 -1.40 4.49
CA ALA A 48 11.91 -2.79 4.61
C ALA A 48 12.45 -3.65 3.44
N PRO A 49 12.91 -4.89 3.71
CA PRO A 49 13.43 -5.77 2.68
C PRO A 49 12.48 -5.90 1.50
N LEU A 50 13.05 -5.99 0.31
CA LEU A 50 12.29 -6.09 -0.94
C LEU A 50 12.78 -7.28 -1.74
N ARG A 51 11.82 -8.07 -2.23
CA ARG A 51 12.02 -9.04 -3.30
C ARG A 51 11.29 -8.57 -4.54
N ALA A 52 11.91 -8.69 -5.70
CA ALA A 52 11.32 -8.35 -6.98
C ALA A 52 11.78 -9.31 -8.07
N ARG A 53 10.94 -9.48 -9.09
CA ARG A 53 11.19 -10.35 -10.24
C ARG A 53 10.53 -9.80 -11.49
N GLY A 54 11.04 -10.20 -12.65
CA GLY A 54 10.38 -9.99 -13.93
C GLY A 54 10.70 -11.10 -14.92
N ASN A 55 9.87 -11.19 -15.97
CA ASN A 55 9.86 -12.33 -16.88
C ASN A 55 10.50 -12.03 -18.25
N GLU A 56 10.58 -10.76 -18.65
CA GLU A 56 11.18 -10.35 -19.92
C GLU A 56 12.18 -9.18 -19.77
N PRO A 57 13.50 -9.46 -19.80
CA PRO A 57 14.11 -10.79 -19.63
C PRO A 57 13.82 -11.35 -18.24
N PHE A 58 14.09 -12.64 -17.99
CA PHE A 58 13.97 -13.20 -16.64
C PHE A 58 15.04 -12.64 -15.70
N TRP A 59 14.61 -12.01 -14.61
CA TRP A 59 15.50 -11.44 -13.60
C TRP A 59 14.91 -11.55 -12.19
N SER A 60 15.78 -11.52 -11.18
CA SER A 60 15.40 -11.45 -9.76
C SER A 60 16.26 -10.43 -9.02
N LEU A 61 15.68 -9.86 -7.97
CA LEU A 61 16.31 -8.88 -7.10
C LEU A 61 15.87 -9.09 -5.66
N ASP A 62 16.82 -9.22 -4.76
CA ASP A 62 16.62 -9.17 -3.32
C ASP A 62 17.42 -8.00 -2.75
N ILE A 63 16.76 -7.14 -1.97
CA ILE A 63 17.39 -6.01 -1.28
C ILE A 63 17.10 -6.13 0.21
N GLY A 64 18.15 -6.39 0.98
CA GLY A 64 18.22 -6.14 2.43
C GLY A 64 19.44 -5.27 2.71
N SER A 65 20.27 -5.66 3.67
CA SER A 65 21.62 -5.10 3.83
C SER A 65 22.55 -5.43 2.64
N THR A 66 22.30 -6.57 2.00
CA THR A 66 22.92 -7.01 0.75
C THR A 66 21.92 -6.88 -0.39
N LEU A 67 22.37 -6.36 -1.53
CA LEU A 67 21.66 -6.42 -2.80
C LEU A 67 22.14 -7.63 -3.59
N ARG A 68 21.20 -8.43 -4.08
CA ARG A 68 21.44 -9.55 -4.99
C ARG A 68 20.59 -9.36 -6.24
N PHE A 69 21.24 -9.28 -7.40
CA PHE A 69 20.59 -9.23 -8.70
C PHE A 69 21.04 -10.42 -9.53
N ALA A 70 20.11 -11.10 -10.19
CA ALA A 70 20.42 -12.19 -11.11
C ALA A 70 19.59 -12.09 -12.39
N GLU A 71 20.19 -12.44 -13.51
CA GLU A 71 19.54 -12.60 -14.82
C GLU A 71 19.63 -14.07 -15.25
N ALA A 72 18.64 -14.57 -15.99
CA ALA A 72 18.66 -15.95 -16.50
C ALA A 72 19.87 -16.25 -17.42
N GLY A 73 20.48 -15.22 -18.03
CA GLY A 73 21.73 -15.32 -18.80
C GLY A 73 23.00 -15.58 -17.97
N GLY A 74 22.87 -15.86 -16.67
CA GLY A 74 23.98 -16.21 -15.78
C GLY A 74 24.65 -15.03 -15.07
N LEU A 75 24.31 -13.79 -15.47
CA LEU A 75 24.80 -12.57 -14.82
C LEU A 75 24.30 -12.51 -13.37
N ARG A 76 25.22 -12.32 -12.42
CA ARG A 76 24.92 -12.11 -11.00
C ARG A 76 25.67 -10.88 -10.47
N VAL A 77 24.98 -10.02 -9.74
CA VAL A 77 25.55 -8.92 -8.95
C VAL A 77 25.21 -9.22 -7.49
N GLU A 78 26.20 -9.19 -6.61
CA GLU A 78 25.96 -9.25 -5.17
C GLU A 78 26.89 -8.26 -4.47
N GLY A 79 26.42 -7.58 -3.43
CA GLY A 79 27.23 -6.69 -2.60
C GLY A 79 26.37 -5.84 -1.67
N ALA A 80 27.01 -4.92 -0.93
CA ALA A 80 26.30 -4.01 -0.04
C ALA A 80 25.21 -3.23 -0.80
N ALA A 81 24.00 -3.18 -0.24
CA ALA A 81 22.92 -2.42 -0.85
C ALA A 81 23.26 -0.92 -0.85
N PRO A 82 23.06 -0.20 -1.97
CA PRO A 82 23.19 1.25 -1.98
C PRO A 82 22.22 1.89 -0.98
N PRO A 83 22.54 3.07 -0.44
CA PRO A 83 21.63 3.78 0.44
C PRO A 83 20.31 4.09 -0.28
N VAL A 84 19.19 3.83 0.41
CA VAL A 84 17.85 4.15 -0.07
C VAL A 84 17.59 5.65 0.04
N ARG A 85 16.98 6.23 -0.99
CA ARG A 85 16.48 7.60 -0.99
C ARG A 85 15.02 7.62 -1.38
N MET A 86 14.23 8.44 -0.71
CA MET A 86 12.85 8.73 -1.12
C MET A 86 12.86 9.89 -2.11
N VAL A 87 12.30 9.68 -3.30
CA VAL A 87 12.14 10.72 -4.33
C VAL A 87 10.71 10.65 -4.85
N ASP A 88 9.89 11.67 -4.61
CA ASP A 88 8.48 11.73 -5.04
C ASP A 88 7.66 10.48 -4.70
N GLY A 89 7.86 9.92 -3.51
CA GLY A 89 7.19 8.69 -3.05
C GLY A 89 7.76 7.39 -3.61
N VAL A 90 8.81 7.45 -4.43
CA VAL A 90 9.55 6.28 -4.96
C VAL A 90 10.75 5.99 -4.06
N ARG A 91 10.95 4.72 -3.67
CA ARG A 91 12.21 4.28 -3.04
C ARG A 91 13.24 4.05 -4.14
N ARG A 92 14.37 4.76 -4.08
CA ARG A 92 15.46 4.64 -5.05
C ARG A 92 16.75 4.16 -4.39
N TYR A 93 17.32 3.08 -4.91
CA TYR A 93 18.62 2.53 -4.52
C TYR A 93 19.59 2.74 -5.68
N ALA A 94 20.49 3.71 -5.56
CA ALA A 94 21.40 4.07 -6.66
C ALA A 94 22.84 4.16 -6.17
N GLY A 95 23.75 3.45 -6.85
CA GLY A 95 25.17 3.39 -6.48
C GLY A 95 25.95 2.36 -7.29
N LYS A 96 27.09 1.93 -6.75
CA LYS A 96 27.87 0.81 -7.30
C LYS A 96 27.73 -0.41 -6.41
N VAL A 97 27.47 -1.57 -7.00
CA VAL A 97 27.48 -2.87 -6.32
C VAL A 97 28.44 -3.78 -7.07
N SER A 98 29.51 -4.22 -6.39
CA SER A 98 30.58 -5.00 -7.02
C SER A 98 31.12 -4.37 -8.30
N GLY A 99 31.36 -3.06 -8.26
CA GLY A 99 31.91 -2.27 -9.36
C GLY A 99 30.92 -1.89 -10.46
N ARG A 100 29.73 -2.50 -10.50
CA ARG A 100 28.69 -2.25 -11.52
C ARG A 100 27.72 -1.16 -11.06
N ALA A 101 27.31 -0.30 -11.98
CA ALA A 101 26.35 0.76 -11.69
C ALA A 101 24.95 0.16 -11.58
N ILE A 102 24.27 0.42 -10.46
CA ILE A 102 22.91 -0.03 -10.22
C ILE A 102 22.01 1.15 -9.85
N ASP A 103 20.78 1.11 -10.35
CA ASP A 103 19.72 2.03 -9.98
C ASP A 103 18.39 1.27 -9.93
N VAL A 104 17.77 1.20 -8.76
CA VAL A 104 16.50 0.51 -8.56
C VAL A 104 15.47 1.52 -8.10
N ALA A 105 14.40 1.67 -8.86
CA ALA A 105 13.22 2.45 -8.52
C ALA A 105 12.07 1.52 -8.12
N VAL A 106 11.53 1.73 -6.92
CA VAL A 106 10.42 0.95 -6.36
C VAL A 106 9.23 1.88 -6.16
N THR A 107 8.25 1.76 -7.05
CA THR A 107 7.07 2.63 -7.09
C THR A 107 5.91 1.97 -6.36
N PRO A 108 5.19 2.66 -5.44
CA PRO A 108 4.00 2.16 -4.74
C PRO A 108 2.79 2.12 -5.67
N ARG A 109 2.86 1.23 -6.67
CA ARG A 109 1.82 0.98 -7.67
C ARG A 109 1.70 -0.52 -7.84
N VAL A 110 0.46 -1.01 -7.78
CA VAL A 110 0.17 -2.43 -8.00
C VAL A 110 0.71 -2.86 -9.36
N CYS A 111 1.57 -3.87 -9.34
CA CYS A 111 2.12 -4.53 -10.52
C CYS A 111 1.42 -5.89 -10.67
N ARG A 112 1.05 -6.26 -11.89
CA ARG A 112 0.50 -7.59 -12.19
C ARG A 112 1.60 -8.40 -12.85
N ASP A 113 1.89 -9.57 -12.28
CA ASP A 113 2.87 -10.49 -12.87
C ASP A 113 2.38 -10.94 -14.25
N ASP A 114 3.18 -10.73 -15.29
CA ASP A 114 2.76 -11.01 -16.67
C ASP A 114 2.54 -12.51 -16.95
N MET A 115 3.13 -13.41 -16.15
CA MET A 115 2.92 -14.86 -16.30
C MET A 115 1.70 -15.35 -15.53
N THR A 116 1.52 -14.91 -14.29
CA THR A 116 0.49 -15.49 -13.38
C THR A 116 -0.72 -14.58 -13.20
N GLY A 117 -0.61 -13.31 -13.55
CA GLY A 117 -1.58 -12.27 -13.25
C GLY A 117 -1.66 -11.90 -11.76
N MET A 118 -0.78 -12.43 -10.92
CA MET A 118 -0.73 -12.16 -9.47
C MET A 118 -0.43 -10.69 -9.21
N PRO A 119 -1.23 -9.98 -8.40
CA PRO A 119 -0.92 -8.60 -8.05
C PRO A 119 0.15 -8.54 -6.95
N HIS A 120 1.10 -7.63 -7.11
CA HIS A 120 2.16 -7.29 -6.18
C HIS A 120 2.09 -5.80 -5.82
N PRO A 121 2.48 -5.40 -4.60
CA PRO A 121 2.32 -4.03 -4.13
C PRO A 121 3.19 -2.98 -4.83
N PHE A 122 4.29 -3.40 -5.47
CA PHE A 122 5.24 -2.49 -6.09
C PHE A 122 5.48 -2.80 -7.56
N SER A 123 5.59 -1.74 -8.36
CA SER A 123 6.19 -1.77 -9.69
C SER A 123 7.67 -1.43 -9.52
N VAL A 124 8.55 -2.29 -10.03
CA VAL A 124 10.01 -2.16 -9.87
C VAL A 124 10.66 -1.98 -11.23
N GLU A 125 11.49 -0.96 -11.34
CA GLU A 125 12.40 -0.77 -12.45
C GLU A 125 13.84 -0.82 -11.92
N ALA A 126 14.63 -1.80 -12.38
CA ALA A 126 16.04 -1.90 -12.10
C ALA A 126 16.85 -1.53 -13.35
N ALA A 127 17.94 -0.81 -13.19
CA ALA A 127 18.92 -0.55 -14.21
C ALA A 127 20.28 -1.06 -13.76
N LEU A 128 20.92 -1.90 -14.58
CA LEU A 128 22.27 -2.42 -14.36
C LEU A 128 23.14 -2.01 -15.54
N ASP A 129 24.15 -1.17 -15.28
CA ASP A 129 25.02 -0.58 -16.31
C ASP A 129 24.24 0.02 -17.51
N GLY A 130 23.08 0.63 -17.21
CA GLY A 130 22.20 1.24 -18.20
C GLY A 130 21.15 0.30 -18.82
N ARG A 131 21.28 -1.02 -18.69
CA ARG A 131 20.26 -2.00 -19.13
C ARG A 131 19.09 -1.98 -18.15
N ARG A 132 17.85 -1.83 -18.64
CA ARG A 132 16.64 -1.73 -17.82
C ARG A 132 15.88 -3.04 -17.73
N PHE A 133 15.31 -3.28 -16.55
CA PHE A 133 14.54 -4.46 -16.19
C PHE A 133 13.28 -4.00 -15.46
N ARG A 134 12.11 -4.45 -15.93
CA ARG A 134 10.82 -4.13 -15.29
C ARG A 134 10.21 -5.40 -14.69
N GLY A 135 9.47 -5.22 -13.60
CA GLY A 135 8.86 -6.33 -12.90
C GLY A 135 8.12 -5.91 -11.65
N CYS A 136 7.69 -6.93 -10.90
CA CYS A 136 6.85 -6.77 -9.73
C CYS A 136 7.66 -6.99 -8.45
N GLY A 137 7.35 -6.22 -7.41
CA GLY A 137 8.05 -6.28 -6.12
C GLY A 137 7.12 -6.37 -4.92
N GLY A 138 7.61 -7.02 -3.86
CA GLY A 138 6.92 -7.23 -2.61
C GLY A 138 6.00 -8.46 -2.62
N GLU A 139 5.57 -8.87 -1.43
CA GLU A 139 4.73 -10.05 -1.25
C GLU A 139 3.26 -9.74 -1.56
N PRO A 140 2.56 -10.53 -2.39
CA PRO A 140 1.14 -10.32 -2.71
C PRO A 140 0.24 -10.23 -1.48
N VAL A 141 0.56 -10.96 -0.40
CA VAL A 141 -0.21 -10.95 0.86
C VAL A 141 -0.25 -9.57 1.53
N ALA A 142 0.71 -8.67 1.23
CA ALA A 142 0.71 -7.30 1.74
C ALA A 142 -0.44 -6.45 1.14
N LEU A 143 -1.00 -6.86 0.00
CA LEU A 143 -2.18 -6.24 -0.58
C LEU A 143 -3.48 -6.66 0.11
N LEU A 144 -3.51 -7.85 0.72
CA LEU A 144 -4.72 -8.40 1.35
C LEU A 144 -4.82 -8.04 2.83
N ARG A 145 -3.69 -8.03 3.55
CA ARG A 145 -3.63 -7.81 5.00
C ARG A 145 -3.68 -6.33 5.38
N GLY A 146 -4.00 -6.07 6.64
CA GLY A 146 -4.00 -4.73 7.24
C GLY A 146 -5.40 -4.31 7.65
N ALA A 147 -6.05 -3.50 6.81
CA ALA A 147 -7.40 -3.00 7.05
C ALA A 147 -8.47 -4.06 6.74
N GLU A 148 -9.64 -3.92 7.39
CA GLU A 148 -10.84 -4.69 7.05
C GLU A 148 -11.32 -4.31 5.64
N TRP A 149 -11.59 -5.31 4.81
CA TRP A 149 -12.27 -5.11 3.54
C TRP A 149 -13.79 -5.20 3.76
N VAL A 150 -14.50 -4.17 3.35
CA VAL A 150 -15.96 -4.10 3.35
C VAL A 150 -16.48 -4.48 1.97
N VAL A 151 -17.30 -5.51 1.91
CA VAL A 151 -17.87 -6.02 0.66
C VAL A 151 -18.94 -5.06 0.17
N GLU A 152 -18.91 -4.75 -1.13
CA GLU A 152 -19.86 -3.87 -1.83
C GLU A 152 -20.70 -4.64 -2.85
N ASP A 153 -20.18 -5.77 -3.35
CA ASP A 153 -20.89 -6.62 -4.31
C ASP A 153 -20.61 -8.11 -4.08
N ILE A 154 -21.67 -8.93 -4.18
CA ILE A 154 -21.60 -10.39 -4.13
C ILE A 154 -22.22 -10.98 -5.40
N GLY A 155 -21.37 -11.44 -6.32
CA GLY A 155 -21.77 -12.11 -7.54
C GLY A 155 -22.61 -11.24 -8.48
N GLY A 156 -22.37 -9.92 -8.51
CA GLY A 156 -23.14 -8.96 -9.31
C GLY A 156 -24.51 -8.60 -8.74
N GLY A 157 -24.81 -9.02 -7.50
CA GLY A 157 -26.09 -8.79 -6.83
C GLY A 157 -26.12 -7.60 -5.88
N GLY A 158 -25.00 -6.89 -5.69
CA GLY A 158 -24.84 -5.87 -4.65
C GLY A 158 -24.88 -6.42 -3.23
N ILE A 159 -25.13 -5.53 -2.28
CA ILE A 159 -25.34 -5.80 -0.85
C ILE A 159 -26.66 -5.17 -0.42
N ILE A 160 -27.44 -5.89 0.39
CA ILE A 160 -28.62 -5.32 1.07
C ILE A 160 -28.16 -4.23 2.05
N ASP A 161 -28.67 -3.00 1.93
CA ASP A 161 -28.22 -1.82 2.69
C ASP A 161 -28.15 -1.99 4.22
N SER A 162 -29.04 -2.80 4.79
CA SER A 162 -29.08 -3.10 6.23
C SER A 162 -28.13 -4.22 6.68
N SER A 163 -27.26 -4.69 5.78
CA SER A 163 -26.32 -5.79 6.00
C SER A 163 -24.88 -5.34 5.78
N ARG A 164 -23.95 -6.02 6.46
CA ARG A 164 -22.51 -5.82 6.30
C ARG A 164 -21.81 -7.15 6.11
N ALA A 165 -21.09 -7.29 5.02
CA ALA A 165 -20.17 -8.40 4.80
C ALA A 165 -18.73 -7.88 4.75
N THR A 166 -17.80 -8.59 5.39
CA THR A 166 -16.39 -8.18 5.49
C THR A 166 -15.41 -9.32 5.37
N LEU A 167 -14.17 -8.99 4.98
CA LEU A 167 -13.04 -9.90 4.85
C LEU A 167 -11.85 -9.33 5.65
N ASN A 168 -11.36 -10.07 6.63
CA ASN A 168 -10.18 -9.73 7.43
C ASN A 168 -9.10 -10.81 7.23
N PHE A 169 -8.10 -10.51 6.41
CA PHE A 169 -6.95 -11.39 6.22
C PHE A 169 -5.96 -11.20 7.38
N ARG A 170 -5.74 -12.25 8.16
CA ARG A 170 -4.87 -12.29 9.34
C ARG A 170 -3.55 -12.99 9.05
N ASP A 171 -2.59 -12.77 9.94
CA ASP A 171 -1.38 -13.58 9.99
C ASP A 171 -1.69 -15.06 10.25
N GLY A 172 -0.78 -15.93 9.84
CA GLY A 172 -0.96 -17.38 9.97
C GLY A 172 -2.00 -17.99 9.02
N GLY A 173 -2.42 -17.27 7.96
CA GLY A 173 -3.31 -17.82 6.94
C GLY A 173 -4.77 -17.95 7.41
N ARG A 174 -5.24 -17.07 8.29
CA ARG A 174 -6.63 -17.05 8.78
C ARG A 174 -7.41 -15.91 8.11
N LEU A 175 -8.64 -16.20 7.69
CA LEU A 175 -9.59 -15.23 7.14
C LEU A 175 -10.87 -15.25 7.99
N ASP A 176 -11.26 -14.10 8.53
CA ASP A 176 -12.47 -13.94 9.33
C ASP A 176 -13.29 -12.72 8.91
N GLY A 177 -14.55 -12.66 9.32
CA GLY A 177 -15.38 -11.50 9.06
C GLY A 177 -16.85 -11.73 9.36
N ARG A 178 -17.69 -10.82 8.85
CA ARG A 178 -19.14 -11.00 8.79
C ARG A 178 -19.56 -11.44 7.39
N ALA A 179 -20.46 -12.40 7.32
CA ALA A 179 -21.05 -12.89 6.08
C ALA A 179 -22.51 -12.44 6.01
N SER A 180 -22.80 -11.15 6.13
CA SER A 180 -24.16 -10.60 6.27
C SER A 180 -24.76 -10.87 7.67
N CYS A 181 -25.40 -12.01 7.89
CA CYS A 181 -26.09 -12.30 9.16
C CYS A 181 -25.09 -12.79 10.22
N ASN A 182 -24.29 -13.79 9.87
CA ASN A 182 -23.41 -14.51 10.78
C ASN A 182 -21.96 -14.03 10.67
N SER A 183 -21.18 -14.29 11.72
CA SER A 183 -19.73 -14.24 11.61
C SER A 183 -19.21 -15.56 11.05
N TYR A 184 -18.05 -15.50 10.40
CA TYR A 184 -17.37 -16.68 9.87
C TYR A 184 -15.86 -16.62 10.15
N SER A 185 -15.24 -17.80 10.15
CA SER A 185 -13.79 -17.96 10.19
C SER A 185 -13.39 -19.12 9.31
N THR A 186 -12.35 -18.93 8.51
CA THR A 186 -11.77 -19.94 7.63
C THR A 186 -10.24 -19.77 7.55
N SER A 187 -9.56 -20.68 6.87
CA SER A 187 -8.17 -20.51 6.46
C SER A 187 -8.08 -19.97 5.04
N TYR A 188 -6.95 -19.37 4.69
CA TYR A 188 -6.59 -19.10 3.32
C TYR A 188 -5.12 -19.47 3.09
N THR A 189 -4.79 -19.85 1.87
CA THR A 189 -3.41 -20.10 1.43
C THR A 189 -3.15 -19.27 0.21
N LEU A 190 -2.07 -18.48 0.26
CA LEU A 190 -1.61 -17.69 -0.87
C LEU A 190 -0.28 -18.24 -1.36
N THR A 191 -0.25 -18.68 -2.61
CA THR A 191 0.97 -19.06 -3.31
C THR A 191 1.44 -17.89 -4.18
N GLY A 192 2.50 -18.10 -4.97
CA GLY A 192 2.92 -17.11 -5.99
C GLY A 192 1.95 -16.97 -7.17
N GLU A 193 0.90 -17.80 -7.25
CA GLU A 193 0.04 -17.94 -8.43
C GLU A 193 -1.46 -17.91 -8.10
N SER A 194 -1.86 -18.37 -6.91
CA SER A 194 -3.26 -18.54 -6.54
C SER A 194 -3.56 -18.18 -5.10
N LEU A 195 -4.78 -17.76 -4.82
CA LEU A 195 -5.35 -17.62 -3.49
C LEU A 195 -6.41 -18.70 -3.30
N ALA A 196 -6.20 -19.65 -2.40
CA ALA A 196 -7.21 -20.65 -2.04
C ALA A 196 -7.81 -20.32 -0.67
N VAL A 197 -9.13 -20.49 -0.54
CA VAL A 197 -9.83 -20.32 0.74
C VAL A 197 -10.35 -21.68 1.21
N GLY A 198 -10.10 -22.00 2.48
CA GLY A 198 -10.53 -23.24 3.10
C GLY A 198 -12.02 -23.28 3.38
N ARG A 199 -12.48 -24.44 3.87
CA ARG A 199 -13.83 -24.56 4.43
C ARG A 199 -13.87 -23.82 5.77
N GLY A 200 -14.81 -22.90 5.88
CA GLY A 200 -15.03 -22.12 7.09
C GLY A 200 -16.06 -22.74 8.03
N ALA A 201 -16.06 -22.25 9.26
CA ALA A 201 -17.17 -22.36 10.19
C ALA A 201 -17.81 -20.99 10.37
N GLY A 202 -19.13 -20.96 10.56
CA GLY A 202 -19.88 -19.75 10.87
C GLY A 202 -20.76 -19.93 12.10
N THR A 203 -21.23 -18.82 12.66
CA THR A 203 -22.30 -18.84 13.66
C THR A 203 -23.64 -19.19 13.00
N LEU A 204 -24.65 -19.51 13.81
CA LEU A 204 -26.01 -19.78 13.34
C LEU A 204 -27.00 -18.85 14.07
N MET A 205 -27.31 -17.73 13.43
CA MET A 205 -28.38 -16.82 13.83
C MET A 205 -29.51 -16.88 12.80
N ALA A 206 -30.74 -16.80 13.28
CA ALA A 206 -31.92 -16.69 12.42
C ALA A 206 -32.10 -15.22 12.01
N CYS A 207 -31.84 -14.92 10.74
CA CYS A 207 -32.11 -13.61 10.13
C CYS A 207 -33.25 -13.70 9.11
N ALA A 208 -33.66 -12.54 8.57
CA ALA A 208 -34.60 -12.50 7.46
C ALA A 208 -34.12 -13.38 6.27
N PRO A 209 -35.01 -14.08 5.55
CA PRO A 209 -34.62 -15.00 4.48
C PRO A 209 -33.72 -14.38 3.39
N ALA A 210 -33.86 -13.08 3.11
CA ALA A 210 -33.01 -12.38 2.16
C ALA A 210 -31.54 -12.29 2.61
N LEU A 211 -31.31 -11.99 3.90
CA LEU A 211 -29.97 -11.91 4.49
C LEU A 211 -29.27 -13.28 4.49
N MET A 212 -30.06 -14.33 4.72
CA MET A 212 -29.56 -15.71 4.72
C MET A 212 -29.17 -16.19 3.32
N ARG A 213 -29.95 -15.84 2.29
CA ARG A 213 -29.58 -16.12 0.89
C ARG A 213 -28.32 -15.36 0.46
N GLN A 214 -28.18 -14.10 0.88
CA GLN A 214 -26.97 -13.32 0.62
C GLN A 214 -25.74 -13.92 1.31
N GLU A 215 -25.86 -14.32 2.58
CA GLU A 215 -24.82 -15.04 3.32
C GLU A 215 -24.39 -16.32 2.60
N GLN A 216 -25.34 -17.15 2.21
CA GLN A 216 -25.05 -18.41 1.52
C GLN A 216 -24.31 -18.17 0.20
N ARG A 217 -24.73 -17.16 -0.57
CA ARG A 217 -24.04 -16.77 -1.82
C ARG A 217 -22.62 -16.29 -1.56
N PHE A 218 -22.42 -15.44 -0.55
CA PHE A 218 -21.10 -14.96 -0.18
C PHE A 218 -20.17 -16.11 0.22
N LEU A 219 -20.61 -16.99 1.12
CA LEU A 219 -19.80 -18.11 1.59
C LEU A 219 -19.50 -19.12 0.47
N ASP A 220 -20.46 -19.37 -0.43
CA ASP A 220 -20.28 -20.27 -1.57
C ASP A 220 -19.25 -19.73 -2.58
N ILE A 221 -19.33 -18.44 -2.95
CA ILE A 221 -18.32 -17.81 -3.81
C ILE A 221 -16.97 -17.79 -3.09
N LEU A 222 -16.95 -17.41 -1.81
CA LEU A 222 -15.72 -17.30 -1.03
C LEU A 222 -14.95 -18.63 -0.96
N GLN A 223 -15.66 -19.75 -0.77
CA GLN A 223 -15.06 -21.09 -0.77
C GLN A 223 -14.51 -21.52 -2.13
N GLY A 224 -15.06 -20.98 -3.23
CA GLY A 224 -14.59 -21.25 -4.59
C GLY A 224 -13.42 -20.38 -5.05
N VAL A 225 -13.02 -19.38 -4.26
CA VAL A 225 -11.96 -18.41 -4.62
C VAL A 225 -10.66 -19.14 -4.93
N ASN A 226 -10.10 -18.84 -6.10
CA ASN A 226 -8.79 -19.31 -6.55
C ASN A 226 -7.84 -18.16 -6.93
N ARG A 227 -8.36 -16.93 -7.06
CA ARG A 227 -7.62 -15.75 -7.53
C ARG A 227 -8.14 -14.49 -6.86
N PHE A 228 -7.27 -13.49 -6.74
CA PHE A 228 -7.67 -12.14 -6.38
C PHE A 228 -7.03 -11.10 -7.29
N GLU A 229 -7.64 -9.93 -7.34
CA GLU A 229 -7.11 -8.75 -8.00
C GLU A 229 -7.27 -7.52 -7.13
N ILE A 230 -6.41 -6.52 -7.36
CA ILE A 230 -6.64 -5.15 -6.92
C ILE A 230 -6.93 -4.32 -8.17
N SER A 231 -8.14 -3.76 -8.26
CA SER A 231 -8.53 -2.88 -9.37
C SER A 231 -7.76 -1.56 -9.34
N ASP A 232 -7.79 -0.82 -10.44
CA ASP A 232 -7.15 0.50 -10.53
C ASP A 232 -7.72 1.53 -9.54
N THR A 233 -8.96 1.30 -9.08
CA THR A 233 -9.62 2.11 -8.04
C THR A 233 -9.29 1.66 -6.61
N GLY A 234 -8.45 0.64 -6.45
CA GLY A 234 -8.06 0.09 -5.15
C GLY A 234 -9.03 -0.93 -4.55
N ALA A 235 -10.10 -1.33 -5.27
CA ALA A 235 -10.99 -2.39 -4.80
C ALA A 235 -10.32 -3.76 -4.86
N LEU A 236 -10.51 -4.57 -3.82
CA LEU A 236 -10.24 -6.00 -3.83
C LEU A 236 -11.34 -6.72 -4.61
N VAL A 237 -10.95 -7.59 -5.54
CA VAL A 237 -11.86 -8.47 -6.26
C VAL A 237 -11.40 -9.91 -6.03
N LEU A 238 -12.17 -10.69 -5.29
CA LEU A 238 -11.99 -12.14 -5.17
C LEU A 238 -12.77 -12.82 -6.29
N ILE A 239 -12.16 -13.81 -6.94
CA ILE A 239 -12.72 -14.49 -8.11
C ILE A 239 -12.67 -16.00 -7.85
N ASP A 240 -13.81 -16.66 -8.04
CA ASP A 240 -13.89 -18.12 -7.95
C ASP A 240 -13.64 -18.82 -9.29
N ALA A 241 -13.53 -20.15 -9.24
CA ALA A 241 -13.30 -20.98 -10.43
C ALA A 241 -14.40 -20.86 -11.50
N GLN A 242 -15.60 -20.38 -11.14
CA GLN A 242 -16.71 -20.15 -12.05
C GLN A 242 -16.75 -18.70 -12.57
N GLY A 243 -15.80 -17.85 -12.18
CA GLY A 243 -15.73 -16.44 -12.55
C GLY A 243 -16.68 -15.53 -11.77
N ARG A 244 -17.35 -16.03 -10.72
CA ARG A 244 -18.17 -15.22 -9.81
C ARG A 244 -17.23 -14.41 -8.91
N LYS A 245 -17.70 -13.22 -8.51
CA LYS A 245 -16.85 -12.21 -7.87
C LYS A 245 -17.41 -11.77 -6.53
N ILE A 246 -16.51 -11.45 -5.62
CA ILE A 246 -16.79 -10.63 -4.43
C ILE A 246 -15.94 -9.36 -4.57
N THR A 247 -16.56 -8.19 -4.55
CA THR A 247 -15.85 -6.91 -4.62
C THR A 247 -15.91 -6.23 -3.27
N ALA A 248 -14.77 -5.74 -2.79
CA ALA A 248 -14.63 -5.11 -1.48
C ALA A 248 -13.67 -3.92 -1.49
N ARG A 249 -13.83 -3.00 -0.52
CA ARG A 249 -12.99 -1.81 -0.34
C ARG A 249 -12.59 -1.60 1.11
N ARG A 250 -11.54 -0.80 1.29
CA ARG A 250 -11.02 -0.36 2.59
C ARG A 250 -11.19 1.15 2.72
#